data_AF-A0A7S1GZA5-F1
#
_entry.id   AF-A0A7S1GZA5-F1
#
_cell.length_a   1.000
_cell.length_b   1.000
_cell.length_c   1.000
_cell.angle_alpha   90.00
_cell.angle_beta   90.00
_cell.angle_gamma   90.00
#
_symmetry.space_group_name_H-M   'P 1'
#
loop_
_entity.id
_entity.type
_entity.pdbx_description
1 polymer ?
#
loop_
_entity_poly.entity_id
_entity_poly.type
_entity_poly.pdbx_seq_one_letter_code
_entity_poly.pdbx_strand_id
1 'polypeptide(L)'
;KTNSASKDSSSRPIKLPPAFGVAASVREAQQQPPRDASRLCKCKKSKCIRQYCICFRAGVLCQGCDCVECLNDGDHEEERQAVVDHIKTLDPWAFVDKLAPEEGA
;
A
#
# COMPACT_ATOMS: atom_id res chain seq x y z
N LYS A 1 35.31 28.18 50.41
CA LYS A 1 34.43 27.23 49.67
C LYS A 1 34.76 27.41 48.19
N THR A 2 35.42 26.54 47.44
CA THR A 2 35.94 25.17 47.50
C THR A 2 37.06 25.16 46.44
N ASN A 3 38.25 24.60 46.69
CA ASN A 3 38.73 23.32 46.11
C ASN A 3 38.31 23.07 44.65
N SER A 4 39.10 22.50 43.74
CA SER A 4 40.50 22.07 43.62
C SER A 4 40.55 21.25 42.32
N ALA A 5 41.74 21.12 41.74
CA ALA A 5 42.19 20.01 40.89
C ALA A 5 41.73 19.92 39.42
N SER A 6 42.69 20.22 38.53
CA SER A 6 42.94 19.48 37.28
C SER A 6 43.25 18.02 37.57
N LYS A 7 42.55 17.09 36.90
CA LYS A 7 42.86 15.67 36.58
C LYS A 7 41.81 15.24 35.54
N ASP A 8 42.01 14.41 34.53
CA ASP A 8 43.12 13.65 33.95
C ASP A 8 42.59 13.14 32.59
N SER A 9 43.54 12.85 31.69
CA SER A 9 43.51 11.87 30.60
C SER A 9 42.19 11.17 30.25
N SER A 10 41.80 11.25 28.98
CA SER A 10 41.53 10.06 28.14
C SER A 10 41.14 10.48 26.73
N SER A 11 42.14 10.58 25.85
CA SER A 11 41.93 10.62 24.40
C SER A 11 41.25 9.33 23.96
N ARG A 12 39.93 9.38 23.70
CA ARG A 12 39.23 8.26 23.06
C ARG A 12 39.46 8.36 21.56
N PRO A 13 39.91 7.30 20.87
CA PRO A 13 40.04 7.33 19.43
C PRO A 13 38.65 7.47 18.79
N ILE A 14 38.50 8.42 17.88
CA ILE A 14 37.32 8.51 17.00
C ILE A 14 37.39 7.30 16.07
N LYS A 15 36.56 6.30 16.33
CA LYS A 15 36.39 5.14 15.46
C LYS A 15 35.64 5.61 14.20
N LEU A 16 36.39 5.84 13.12
CA LEU A 16 35.80 6.09 11.80
C LEU A 16 34.95 4.87 11.39
N PRO A 17 33.73 5.05 10.87
CA PRO A 17 32.98 3.96 10.26
C PRO A 17 33.75 3.45 9.02
N PRO A 18 33.68 2.15 8.71
CA PRO A 18 34.27 1.65 7.47
C PRO A 18 33.50 2.28 6.30
N ALA A 19 34.24 2.82 5.33
CA ALA A 19 33.69 3.21 4.05
C ALA A 19 33.04 1.98 3.42
N PHE A 20 31.72 1.89 3.48
CA PHE A 20 30.99 0.81 2.82
C PHE A 20 31.09 1.03 1.32
N GLY A 21 31.95 0.21 0.73
CA GLY A 21 32.19 0.12 -0.69
C GLY A 21 30.89 -0.15 -1.44
N VAL A 22 30.76 0.57 -2.54
CA VAL A 22 29.81 0.28 -3.61
C VAL A 22 30.18 -1.05 -4.26
N ALA A 23 29.32 -2.05 -4.15
CA ALA A 23 29.27 -3.17 -5.08
C ALA A 23 27.84 -3.70 -5.14
N ALA A 24 27.21 -3.42 -6.27
CA ALA A 24 25.87 -3.82 -6.65
C ALA A 24 25.77 -5.34 -6.88
N SER A 25 24.51 -5.78 -6.95
CA SER A 25 24.01 -7.07 -7.44
C SER A 25 23.71 -8.12 -6.35
N VAL A 26 22.64 -7.85 -5.61
CA VAL A 26 21.70 -8.93 -5.26
C VAL A 26 20.57 -8.86 -6.28
N ARG A 27 20.54 -9.84 -7.19
CA ARG A 27 19.34 -10.16 -7.98
C ARG A 27 18.44 -11.00 -7.08
N GLU A 28 17.71 -10.32 -6.20
CA GLU A 28 16.59 -10.90 -5.47
C GLU A 28 15.48 -11.18 -6.49
N ALA A 29 15.18 -12.47 -6.66
CA ALA A 29 14.00 -12.91 -7.37
C ALA A 29 12.79 -12.21 -6.75
N GLN A 30 11.96 -11.62 -7.60
CA GLN A 30 10.77 -10.86 -7.27
C GLN A 30 9.81 -11.73 -6.45
N GLN A 31 9.99 -11.77 -5.14
CA GLN A 31 8.97 -12.21 -4.21
C GLN A 31 7.93 -11.10 -4.21
N GLN A 32 6.86 -11.27 -4.97
CA GLN A 32 5.66 -10.46 -4.80
C GLN A 32 5.36 -10.40 -3.29
N PRO A 33 5.15 -9.21 -2.68
CA PRO A 33 4.78 -9.15 -1.28
C PRO A 33 3.58 -10.08 -1.07
N PRO A 34 3.56 -10.89 0.01
CA PRO A 34 2.42 -11.75 0.29
C PRO A 34 1.17 -10.86 0.23
N ARG A 35 0.23 -11.17 -0.67
CA ARG A 35 -0.96 -10.34 -0.97
C ARG A 35 -1.47 -9.77 0.34
N ASP A 36 -1.20 -8.49 0.55
CA ASP A 36 -1.10 -7.96 1.90
C ASP A 36 -2.40 -8.21 2.67
N ALA A 37 -2.29 -8.75 3.88
CA ALA A 37 -3.43 -8.84 4.79
C ALA A 37 -4.09 -7.47 5.05
N SER A 38 -3.41 -6.37 4.67
CA SER A 38 -3.92 -5.00 4.68
C SER A 38 -5.01 -4.69 3.63
N ARG A 39 -5.30 -5.62 2.70
CA ARG A 39 -6.30 -5.42 1.64
C ARG A 39 -7.63 -6.18 1.83
N LEU A 40 -7.82 -6.89 2.95
CA LEU A 40 -9.07 -7.60 3.21
C LEU A 40 -10.17 -6.63 3.67
N CYS A 41 -11.26 -6.55 2.92
CA CYS A 41 -12.43 -5.79 3.36
C CYS A 41 -13.27 -6.56 4.39
N LYS A 42 -14.04 -5.83 5.21
CA LYS A 42 -15.00 -6.39 6.20
C LYS A 42 -16.41 -5.85 5.99
N CYS A 43 -16.78 -5.64 4.74
CA CYS A 43 -18.02 -4.97 4.35
C CYS A 43 -19.25 -5.79 4.77
N LYS A 44 -20.26 -5.12 5.37
CA LYS A 44 -21.52 -5.76 5.79
C LYS A 44 -22.75 -5.36 4.96
N LYS A 45 -22.76 -4.13 4.42
CA LYS A 45 -23.94 -3.54 3.76
C LYS A 45 -23.70 -3.19 2.29
N SER A 46 -22.44 -2.97 1.91
CA SER A 46 -22.11 -2.60 0.53
C SER A 46 -22.14 -3.80 -0.42
N LYS A 47 -22.18 -5.03 0.11
CA LYS A 47 -22.06 -6.28 -0.67
C LYS A 47 -20.86 -6.26 -1.62
N CYS A 48 -19.85 -5.46 -1.28
CA CYS A 48 -18.66 -5.20 -2.09
C CYS A 48 -18.89 -4.67 -3.51
N ILE A 49 -20.08 -4.16 -3.84
CA ILE A 49 -20.39 -3.55 -5.16
C ILE A 49 -20.59 -2.02 -5.07
N ARG A 50 -20.11 -1.40 -3.99
CA ARG A 50 -20.14 0.06 -3.81
C ARG A 50 -18.74 0.56 -3.49
N GLN A 51 -18.45 1.81 -3.81
CA GLN A 51 -17.14 2.43 -3.57
C GLN A 51 -16.74 2.55 -2.09
N TYR A 52 -17.64 2.25 -1.15
CA TYR A 52 -17.31 2.05 0.27
C TYR A 52 -16.40 0.84 0.50
N CYS A 53 -16.41 -0.15 -0.38
CA CYS A 53 -15.52 -1.29 -0.32
C CYS A 53 -14.15 -0.92 -0.91
N ILE A 54 -13.08 -1.18 -0.15
CA ILE A 54 -11.71 -0.91 -0.60
C ILE A 54 -11.31 -1.76 -1.81
N CYS A 55 -11.80 -3.00 -1.91
CA CYS A 55 -11.52 -3.89 -3.05
C CYS A 55 -12.20 -3.34 -4.31
N PHE A 56 -13.49 -3.03 -4.21
CA PHE A 56 -14.26 -2.48 -5.33
C PHE A 56 -13.73 -1.13 -5.81
N ARG A 57 -13.41 -0.20 -4.88
CA ARG A 57 -12.83 1.10 -5.23
C ARG A 57 -11.46 0.97 -5.90
N ALA A 58 -10.68 -0.06 -5.53
CA ALA A 58 -9.42 -0.38 -6.17
C ALA A 58 -9.58 -1.18 -7.48
N GLY A 59 -10.81 -1.44 -7.93
CA GLY A 59 -11.08 -2.21 -9.14
C GLY A 59 -10.74 -3.69 -9.05
N VAL A 60 -10.46 -4.23 -7.86
CA VAL A 60 -10.06 -5.63 -7.65
C VAL A 60 -11.19 -6.45 -7.04
N LEU A 61 -11.25 -7.74 -7.40
CA LEU A 61 -12.15 -8.70 -6.78
C LEU A 61 -11.75 -8.96 -5.32
N CYS A 62 -12.74 -9.25 -4.49
CA CYS A 62 -12.53 -9.72 -3.13
C CYS A 62 -11.89 -11.11 -3.17
N GLN A 63 -10.76 -11.26 -2.51
CA GLN A 63 -10.06 -12.54 -2.38
C GLN A 63 -9.72 -12.75 -0.90
N GLY A 64 -10.34 -13.78 -0.28
CA GLY A 64 -10.13 -14.09 1.13
C GLY A 64 -10.61 -13.02 2.12
N CYS A 65 -11.57 -12.17 1.75
CA CYS A 65 -12.07 -11.08 2.61
C CYS A 65 -13.08 -11.57 3.67
N ASP A 66 -13.26 -10.81 4.76
CA ASP A 66 -14.29 -11.08 5.80
C ASP A 66 -15.60 -10.31 5.54
N CYS A 67 -15.92 -10.02 4.28
CA CYS A 67 -17.17 -9.38 3.90
C CYS A 67 -18.35 -10.35 3.92
N VAL A 68 -19.55 -9.82 4.16
CA VAL A 68 -20.80 -10.59 4.20
C VAL A 68 -21.59 -10.33 2.92
N GLU A 69 -22.18 -11.40 2.34
CA GLU A 69 -22.92 -11.37 1.08
C GLU A 69 -22.14 -10.61 -0.02
N CYS A 70 -20.90 -11.05 -0.27
CA CYS A 70 -20.06 -10.45 -1.31
C CYS A 70 -20.70 -10.65 -2.69
N LEU A 71 -20.68 -9.61 -3.51
CA LEU A 71 -21.04 -9.64 -4.94
C LEU A 71 -19.87 -9.13 -5.81
N ASN A 72 -18.66 -9.09 -5.24
CA ASN A 72 -17.42 -8.73 -5.93
C ASN A 72 -16.43 -9.91 -5.84
N ASP A 73 -16.94 -11.12 -6.03
CA ASP A 73 -16.21 -12.40 -5.96
C ASP A 73 -15.85 -12.96 -7.34
N GLY A 74 -16.41 -12.41 -8.41
CA GLY A 74 -16.22 -12.85 -9.80
C GLY A 74 -17.37 -13.73 -10.31
N ASP A 75 -18.21 -14.26 -9.43
CA ASP A 75 -19.42 -15.01 -9.82
C ASP A 75 -20.59 -14.06 -10.14
N HIS A 76 -20.58 -12.87 -9.54
CA HIS A 76 -21.58 -11.81 -9.73
C HIS A 76 -21.08 -10.67 -10.64
N GLU A 77 -20.41 -11.03 -11.75
CA GLU A 77 -19.79 -10.03 -12.62
C GLU A 77 -20.83 -9.13 -13.33
N GLU A 78 -22.03 -9.64 -13.63
CA GLU A 78 -23.10 -8.85 -14.25
C GLU A 78 -23.53 -7.69 -13.33
N GLU A 79 -23.85 -7.98 -12.06
CA GLU A 79 -24.21 -6.95 -11.08
C GLU A 79 -23.06 -5.99 -10.81
N ARG A 80 -21.82 -6.52 -10.72
CA ARG A 80 -20.63 -5.71 -10.53
C ARG A 80 -20.44 -4.73 -11.69
N GLN A 81 -20.53 -5.20 -12.93
CA GLN A 81 -20.31 -4.40 -14.12
C GLN A 81 -21.39 -3.34 -14.29
N ALA A 82 -22.66 -3.67 -14.02
CA ALA A 82 -23.76 -2.72 -14.06
C ALA A 82 -23.53 -1.53 -13.11
N VAL A 83 -23.00 -1.79 -11.90
CA VAL A 83 -22.67 -0.71 -10.95
C VAL A 83 -21.42 0.07 -11.37
N VAL A 84 -20.40 -0.61 -11.90
CA VAL A 84 -19.21 0.04 -12.46
C VAL A 84 -19.58 1.01 -13.58
N ASP A 85 -20.41 0.58 -14.51
CA ASP A 85 -20.86 1.39 -15.64
C ASP A 85 -21.67 2.59 -15.16
N HIS A 86 -22.60 2.38 -14.22
CA HIS A 86 -23.34 3.48 -13.61
C HIS A 86 -22.41 4.51 -12.96
N ILE A 87 -21.43 4.07 -12.18
CA ILE A 87 -20.45 4.98 -11.55
C ILE A 87 -19.65 5.73 -12.61
N LYS A 88 -19.21 5.08 -13.70
CA LYS A 88 -18.49 5.74 -14.81
C LYS A 88 -19.33 6.79 -15.52
N THR A 89 -20.65 6.59 -15.62
CA THR A 89 -21.55 7.62 -16.17
C THR A 89 -21.67 8.85 -15.28
N LEU A 90 -21.51 8.68 -13.96
CA LEU A 90 -21.54 9.79 -13.00
C LEU A 90 -20.17 10.47 -12.86
N ASP A 91 -19.11 9.69 -12.87
CA ASP A 91 -17.72 10.13 -12.76
C ASP A 91 -16.82 9.22 -13.61
N PRO A 92 -16.42 9.66 -14.82
CA PRO A 92 -15.52 8.90 -15.69
C PRO A 92 -14.17 8.56 -15.06
N TRP A 93 -13.73 9.31 -14.03
CA TRP A 93 -12.43 9.15 -13.38
C TRP A 93 -12.48 8.26 -12.14
N ALA A 94 -13.65 7.73 -11.79
CA ALA A 94 -13.91 6.98 -10.56
C ALA A 94 -13.04 5.72 -10.35
N PHE A 95 -12.47 5.15 -11.42
CA PHE A 95 -11.64 3.93 -11.39
C PHE A 95 -10.27 4.11 -12.06
N VAL A 96 -9.85 5.34 -12.35
CA VAL A 96 -8.55 5.61 -12.98
C VAL A 96 -7.51 5.80 -11.88
N ASP A 97 -6.40 5.05 -11.95
CA ASP A 97 -5.28 5.24 -11.03
C ASP A 97 -4.72 6.66 -11.22
N LYS A 98 -4.86 7.50 -10.18
CA LYS A 98 -4.45 8.92 -10.15
C LYS A 98 -2.95 9.19 -10.41
N LEU A 99 -2.18 8.19 -10.81
CA LEU A 99 -0.74 8.27 -11.07
C LEU A 99 -0.37 8.33 -12.55
N ALA A 100 -1.34 8.31 -13.46
CA ALA A 100 -1.08 8.70 -14.85
C ALA A 100 -0.83 10.22 -14.87
N PRO A 101 0.36 10.71 -15.27
CA PRO A 101 0.58 12.13 -15.43
C PRO A 101 -0.37 12.63 -16.52
N GLU A 102 -1.02 13.78 -16.30
CA GLU A 102 -1.81 14.43 -17.33
C GLU A 102 -0.92 14.69 -18.55
N GLU A 103 -1.12 13.91 -19.62
CA GLU A 103 -0.68 14.33 -20.94
C GLU A 103 -1.75 15.27 -21.46
N GLY A 104 -1.42 16.56 -21.39
CA GLY A 104 -2.29 17.65 -21.80
C GLY A 104 -2.68 17.58 -23.27
N ALA A 105 -3.91 18.02 -23.52
CA ALA A 105 -4.35 18.68 -24.75
C ALA A 105 -5.52 19.60 -24.40
#